data_AF-A0ABD3G7I3-F1
#
_entry.id   AF-A0ABD3G7I3-F1
#
_cell.length_a   1.000
_cell.length_b   1.000
_cell.length_c   1.000
_cell.angle_alpha   90.00
_cell.angle_beta   90.00
_cell.angle_gamma   90.00
#
_symmetry.space_group_name_H-M   'P 1'
#
loop_
_entity.id
_entity.type
_entity.pdbx_description
1 polymer ?
#
loop_
_entity_poly.entity_id
_entity_poly.type
_entity_poly.pdbx_seq_one_letter_code
_entity_poly.pdbx_strand_id
1 'polypeptide(L)'
;MGVSKLAHPTILSVISSSDPGLRHVFAFYLAHGLEKETSEFHFGRYDLSVVGEGAALARFPVLTLPSKFKARIIEMSCDDFGTICAAFDLLYLRVGETQLTYWTLAVKDFHFVHSSTVDRSSNLCDSVCYAIIDTGTSFTYVPPQLYESVISEVVAGKACDLEQLVCENVGFESFPTLSFSFGLQDDGNFFHLRPQSYLDCDRGICTIELLNHATLGDDLYWWVLGNSFIREYYTVFDYDKLEVGIACGESSPECSIGQHKSEIFEKKGYDE
;
A
#
# COMPACT_ATOMS: atom_id res chain seq x y z
N MET A 1 -16.87 0.23 -5.15
CA MET A 1 -17.60 -1.05 -5.27
C MET A 1 -16.73 -2.14 -4.68
N GLY A 2 -17.24 -2.96 -3.75
CA GLY A 2 -16.46 -4.08 -3.20
C GLY A 2 -16.21 -5.13 -4.28
N VAL A 3 -14.98 -5.22 -4.77
CA VAL A 3 -14.53 -6.23 -5.76
C VAL A 3 -13.83 -7.41 -5.08
N SER A 4 -13.85 -7.47 -3.74
CA SER A 4 -13.34 -8.57 -2.95
C SER A 4 -14.34 -9.73 -2.87
N LYS A 5 -13.83 -10.92 -2.52
CA LYS A 5 -14.45 -12.25 -2.69
C LYS A 5 -15.77 -12.49 -1.90
N LEU A 6 -16.29 -11.52 -1.14
CA LEU A 6 -17.34 -11.74 -0.14
C LEU A 6 -18.79 -11.52 -0.62
N ALA A 7 -19.03 -11.27 -1.91
CA ALA A 7 -20.39 -11.30 -2.46
C ALA A 7 -20.71 -12.69 -3.04
N HIS A 8 -21.90 -13.24 -2.80
CA HIS A 8 -22.33 -14.50 -3.42
C HIS A 8 -23.58 -14.28 -4.29
N PRO A 9 -23.49 -14.48 -5.62
CA PRO A 9 -22.25 -14.60 -6.40
C PRO A 9 -21.48 -13.27 -6.47
N THR A 10 -20.13 -13.32 -6.54
CA THR A 10 -19.34 -12.09 -6.78
C THR A 10 -19.56 -11.63 -8.21
N ILE A 11 -19.40 -10.34 -8.49
CA ILE A 11 -19.44 -9.82 -9.87
C ILE A 11 -18.45 -10.56 -10.78
N LEU A 12 -17.25 -10.88 -10.26
CA LEU A 12 -16.24 -11.68 -10.94
C LEU A 12 -16.77 -13.08 -11.30
N SER A 13 -17.44 -13.76 -10.36
CA SER A 13 -17.99 -15.11 -10.60
C SER A 13 -19.14 -15.11 -11.60
N VAL A 14 -19.97 -14.06 -11.61
CA VAL A 14 -21.03 -13.90 -12.60
C VAL A 14 -20.43 -13.70 -13.98
N ILE A 15 -19.44 -12.80 -14.10
CA ILE A 15 -18.79 -12.53 -15.40
C ILE A 15 -18.06 -13.77 -15.92
N SER A 16 -17.30 -14.44 -15.05
CA SER A 16 -16.61 -15.71 -15.36
C SER A 16 -17.56 -16.76 -15.92
N SER A 17 -18.77 -16.86 -15.37
CA SER A 17 -19.77 -17.81 -15.85
C SER A 17 -20.38 -17.44 -17.22
N SER A 18 -20.37 -16.14 -17.56
CA SER A 18 -20.97 -15.63 -18.79
C SER A 18 -20.02 -15.60 -19.99
N ASP A 19 -18.72 -15.42 -19.75
CA ASP A 19 -17.67 -15.45 -20.78
C ASP A 19 -16.44 -16.23 -20.28
N PRO A 20 -16.38 -17.56 -20.54
CA PRO A 20 -15.28 -18.39 -20.09
C PRO A 20 -13.92 -18.07 -20.72
N GLY A 21 -13.88 -17.30 -21.81
CA GLY A 21 -12.64 -16.90 -22.49
C GLY A 21 -12.02 -15.63 -21.90
N LEU A 22 -12.77 -14.93 -21.05
CA LEU A 22 -12.35 -13.67 -20.45
C LEU A 22 -11.40 -13.94 -19.29
N ARG A 23 -10.22 -13.29 -19.32
CA ARG A 23 -9.27 -13.36 -18.19
C ARG A 23 -9.84 -12.65 -16.98
N HIS A 24 -9.56 -13.15 -15.78
CA HIS A 24 -9.99 -12.50 -14.53
C HIS A 24 -8.97 -11.46 -14.09
N VAL A 25 -8.73 -10.49 -14.97
CA VAL A 25 -7.81 -9.38 -14.72
C VAL A 25 -8.59 -8.09 -14.81
N PHE A 26 -8.34 -7.17 -13.89
CA PHE A 26 -8.87 -5.82 -13.98
C PHE A 26 -7.85 -4.80 -13.53
N ALA A 27 -7.96 -3.56 -14.00
CA ALA A 27 -7.00 -2.52 -13.66
C ALA A 27 -7.70 -1.17 -13.45
N PHE A 28 -7.09 -0.35 -12.61
CA PHE A 28 -7.57 1.00 -12.27
C PHE A 28 -6.51 2.02 -12.61
N TYR A 29 -6.88 2.99 -13.44
CA TYR A 29 -6.18 4.24 -13.65
C TYR A 29 -7.07 5.37 -13.12
N LEU A 30 -6.62 6.12 -12.12
CA LEU A 30 -7.40 7.22 -11.56
C LEU A 30 -6.71 8.54 -11.88
N ALA A 31 -7.31 9.35 -12.75
CA ALA A 31 -6.72 10.61 -13.18
C ALA A 31 -6.63 11.63 -12.03
N HIS A 32 -5.52 12.39 -11.99
CA HIS A 32 -5.40 13.54 -11.11
C HIS A 32 -6.16 14.73 -11.72
N GLY A 33 -6.97 15.40 -10.90
CA GLY A 33 -7.78 16.52 -11.36
C GLY A 33 -6.92 17.71 -11.75
N LEU A 34 -6.64 17.85 -13.05
CA LEU A 34 -6.57 19.10 -13.84
C LEU A 34 -6.35 18.74 -15.33
N GLU A 35 -7.44 18.85 -16.09
CA GLU A 35 -7.60 18.88 -17.56
C GLU A 35 -6.98 17.77 -18.46
N LYS A 36 -7.91 16.96 -19.03
CA LYS A 36 -7.83 16.00 -20.16
C LYS A 36 -7.70 14.50 -19.87
N GLU A 37 -7.31 14.09 -18.67
CA GLU A 37 -7.22 12.66 -18.34
C GLU A 37 -8.52 12.17 -17.67
N THR A 38 -9.08 11.07 -18.17
CA THR A 38 -10.25 10.40 -17.59
C THR A 38 -9.80 9.18 -16.82
N SER A 39 -10.33 8.96 -15.62
CA SER A 39 -10.12 7.70 -14.92
C SER A 39 -10.66 6.53 -15.75
N GLU A 40 -9.91 5.43 -15.78
CA GLU A 40 -10.24 4.23 -16.53
C GLU A 40 -10.33 3.00 -15.62
N PHE A 41 -11.31 2.15 -15.92
CA PHE A 41 -11.44 0.82 -15.34
C PHE A 41 -11.38 -0.19 -16.48
N HIS A 42 -10.36 -1.06 -16.47
CA HIS A 42 -10.19 -2.10 -17.47
C HIS A 42 -10.60 -3.44 -16.87
N PHE A 43 -11.26 -4.28 -17.67
CA PHE A 43 -11.66 -5.63 -17.28
C PHE A 43 -11.33 -6.61 -18.41
N GLY A 44 -10.80 -7.78 -18.06
CA GLY A 44 -10.31 -8.79 -19.01
C GLY A 44 -8.88 -8.54 -19.52
N ARG A 45 -8.37 -7.33 -19.34
CA ARG A 45 -7.03 -6.89 -19.77
C ARG A 45 -6.62 -5.65 -18.98
N TYR A 46 -5.38 -5.22 -19.18
CA TYR A 46 -4.85 -3.92 -18.74
C TYR A 46 -4.06 -3.32 -19.91
N ASP A 47 -4.02 -2.00 -20.00
CA ASP A 47 -3.20 -1.25 -20.94
C ASP A 47 -2.17 -0.41 -20.18
N LEU A 48 -0.86 -0.61 -20.43
CA LEU A 48 0.21 0.17 -19.79
C LEU A 48 0.44 1.53 -20.48
N SER A 49 -0.07 1.72 -21.70
CA SER A 49 0.11 2.99 -22.42
C SER A 49 -0.59 4.17 -21.74
N VAL A 50 -1.55 3.90 -20.84
CA VAL A 50 -2.26 4.91 -20.03
C VAL A 50 -1.35 5.62 -19.03
N VAL A 51 -0.19 5.04 -18.68
CA VAL A 51 0.81 5.66 -17.80
C VAL A 51 2.06 6.18 -18.54
N GLY A 52 1.97 6.32 -19.87
CA GLY A 52 3.01 6.92 -20.69
C GLY A 52 4.06 5.95 -21.22
N GLU A 53 5.05 6.49 -21.93
CA GLU A 53 6.13 5.69 -22.51
C GLU A 53 7.16 5.26 -21.45
N GLY A 54 7.74 4.07 -21.60
CA GLY A 54 8.69 3.53 -20.61
C GLY A 54 8.04 3.04 -19.33
N ALA A 55 6.71 2.94 -19.31
CA ALA A 55 5.97 2.36 -18.20
C ALA A 55 6.48 0.94 -17.88
N ALA A 56 6.76 0.71 -16.61
CA ALA A 56 7.21 -0.58 -16.11
C ALA A 56 6.19 -1.10 -15.09
N LEU A 57 5.89 -2.40 -15.13
CA LEU A 57 4.92 -3.05 -14.23
C LEU A 57 5.65 -4.04 -13.30
N ALA A 58 5.67 -3.76 -12.00
CA ALA A 58 6.14 -4.69 -10.99
C ALA A 58 4.98 -5.57 -10.50
N ARG A 59 5.24 -6.84 -10.19
CA ARG A 59 4.21 -7.80 -9.75
C ARG A 59 4.51 -8.42 -8.41
N PHE A 60 3.47 -8.44 -7.57
CA PHE A 60 3.54 -8.93 -6.20
C PHE A 60 2.51 -10.03 -5.97
N PRO A 61 2.90 -11.18 -5.39
CA PRO A 61 1.95 -12.23 -5.07
C PRO A 61 0.98 -11.75 -3.99
N VAL A 62 -0.30 -12.06 -4.18
CA VAL A 62 -1.34 -11.84 -3.18
C VAL A 62 -1.16 -12.88 -2.08
N LEU A 63 -1.06 -12.38 -0.85
CA LEU A 63 -0.92 -13.21 0.34
C LEU A 63 -2.26 -13.31 1.06
N THR A 64 -2.44 -14.38 1.83
CA THR A 64 -3.54 -14.40 2.78
C THR A 64 -3.10 -13.82 4.10
N LEU A 65 -3.91 -12.92 4.63
CA LEU A 65 -3.69 -12.37 5.97
C LEU A 65 -3.77 -13.49 7.01
N PRO A 66 -2.89 -13.48 8.03
CA PRO A 66 -2.93 -14.46 9.09
C PRO A 66 -4.22 -14.32 9.89
N SER A 67 -4.92 -15.43 10.11
CA SER A 67 -6.30 -15.41 10.58
C SER A 67 -6.47 -15.24 12.10
N LYS A 68 -5.42 -15.44 12.93
CA LYS A 68 -5.37 -15.09 14.37
C LYS A 68 -3.92 -15.04 14.87
N PHE A 69 -3.52 -13.97 15.58
CA PHE A 69 -2.32 -14.01 16.42
C PHE A 69 -2.64 -14.76 17.70
N LYS A 70 -2.05 -15.94 17.92
CA LYS A 70 -2.14 -16.64 19.20
C LYS A 70 -0.83 -16.47 19.94
N ALA A 71 -0.69 -15.37 20.68
CA ALA A 71 0.38 -15.23 21.66
C ALA A 71 0.23 -16.36 22.70
N ARG A 72 1.25 -17.19 22.86
CA ARG A 72 1.31 -18.15 23.96
C ARG A 72 2.19 -17.53 25.02
N ILE A 73 1.62 -17.03 26.11
CA ILE A 73 2.39 -16.67 27.29
C ILE A 73 3.04 -17.97 27.79
N ILE A 74 4.36 -18.08 27.64
CA ILE A 74 5.13 -19.09 28.36
C ILE A 74 5.36 -18.47 29.74
N GLU A 75 4.92 -19.14 30.81
CA GLU A 75 5.25 -18.73 32.17
C GLU A 75 6.76 -18.50 32.28
N MET A 76 7.14 -17.31 32.76
CA MET A 76 8.52 -16.98 33.10
C MET A 76 8.96 -17.89 34.25
N SER A 77 9.84 -18.84 33.94
CA SER A 77 10.62 -19.55 34.95
C SER A 77 11.93 -18.79 35.14
N CYS A 78 11.99 -17.99 36.20
CA CYS A 78 13.24 -17.42 36.70
C CYS A 78 13.87 -18.40 37.68
N ASP A 79 15.15 -18.73 37.51
CA ASP A 79 15.91 -19.43 38.56
C ASP A 79 16.14 -18.46 39.74
N ASP A 80 16.29 -18.99 40.97
CA ASP A 80 16.36 -18.26 42.27
C ASP A 80 17.42 -17.13 42.36
N PHE A 81 18.29 -16.98 41.35
CA PHE A 81 19.34 -15.96 41.27
C PHE A 81 19.11 -14.86 40.21
N GLY A 82 17.97 -14.86 39.51
CA GLY A 82 17.48 -13.68 38.77
C GLY A 82 18.37 -13.12 37.63
N THR A 83 19.32 -13.90 37.09
CA THR A 83 20.35 -13.34 36.19
C THR A 83 20.16 -13.67 34.69
N ILE A 84 19.21 -14.52 34.29
CA ILE A 84 18.90 -14.74 32.86
C ILE A 84 17.40 -14.80 32.63
N CYS A 85 16.84 -13.70 32.11
CA CYS A 85 15.52 -13.69 31.50
C CYS A 85 15.70 -13.69 29.98
N ALA A 86 15.46 -14.81 29.31
CA ALA A 86 15.39 -14.85 27.85
C ALA A 86 13.96 -15.20 27.44
N ALA A 87 13.19 -14.19 27.03
CA ALA A 87 11.98 -14.39 26.25
C ALA A 87 12.38 -14.30 24.77
N PHE A 88 12.56 -15.45 24.11
CA PHE A 88 12.56 -15.49 22.65
C PHE A 88 11.12 -15.74 22.22
N ASP A 89 10.44 -14.67 21.81
CA ASP A 89 9.09 -14.76 21.27
C ASP A 89 9.17 -15.25 19.81
N LEU A 90 8.86 -16.53 19.60
CA LEU A 90 8.64 -17.07 18.26
C LEU A 90 7.14 -16.96 17.96
N LEU A 91 6.78 -15.89 17.27
CA LEU A 91 5.44 -15.63 16.76
C LEU A 91 5.08 -16.67 15.67
N TYR A 92 4.38 -17.73 16.04
CA TYR A 92 3.91 -18.73 15.08
C TYR A 92 2.55 -18.32 14.50
N LEU A 93 2.56 -17.89 13.23
CA LEU A 93 1.36 -17.70 12.42
C LEU A 93 0.73 -19.07 12.12
N ARG A 94 -0.47 -19.35 12.64
CA ARG A 94 -1.22 -20.54 12.24
C ARG A 94 -1.93 -20.25 10.92
N VAL A 95 -1.39 -20.75 9.82
CA VAL A 95 -2.07 -20.76 8.51
C VAL A 95 -3.19 -21.80 8.57
N GLY A 96 -4.35 -21.44 9.13
CA GLY A 96 -5.55 -22.27 9.06
C GLY A 96 -6.38 -21.85 7.86
N GLU A 97 -6.58 -22.74 6.88
CA GLU A 97 -7.41 -22.62 5.66
C GLU A 97 -7.91 -21.19 5.39
N THR A 98 -6.98 -20.30 5.02
CA THR A 98 -7.30 -18.89 4.89
C THR A 98 -7.81 -18.65 3.47
N GLN A 99 -9.09 -18.31 3.34
CA GLN A 99 -9.60 -17.82 2.06
C GLN A 99 -8.99 -16.44 1.77
N LEU A 100 -8.50 -16.24 0.55
CA LEU A 100 -8.11 -14.91 0.08
C LEU A 100 -9.34 -13.99 0.09
N THR A 101 -9.41 -13.09 1.06
CA THR A 101 -10.49 -12.10 1.18
C THR A 101 -10.12 -10.75 0.61
N TYR A 102 -8.83 -10.41 0.56
CA TYR A 102 -8.36 -9.07 0.17
C TYR A 102 -7.15 -9.17 -0.77
N TRP A 103 -6.93 -8.11 -1.56
CA TRP A 103 -5.74 -7.91 -2.37
C TRP A 103 -4.58 -7.47 -1.47
N THR A 104 -3.99 -8.44 -0.79
CA THR A 104 -2.99 -8.21 0.26
C THR A 104 -1.59 -8.44 -0.28
N LEU A 105 -0.70 -7.47 -0.04
CA LEU A 105 0.73 -7.55 -0.35
C LEU A 105 1.53 -7.59 0.96
N ALA A 106 2.67 -8.29 0.94
CA ALA A 106 3.69 -8.07 1.96
C ALA A 106 4.33 -6.69 1.75
N VAL A 107 4.63 -6.00 2.84
CA VAL A 107 5.42 -4.77 2.85
C VAL A 107 6.77 -5.13 3.46
N LYS A 108 7.81 -5.01 2.65
CA LYS A 108 9.19 -5.33 3.04
C LYS A 108 9.85 -4.18 3.78
N ASP A 109 9.54 -2.95 3.34
CA ASP A 109 10.12 -1.73 3.86
C ASP A 109 9.07 -0.62 3.87
N PHE A 110 9.05 0.15 4.96
CA PHE A 110 8.34 1.41 5.03
C PHE A 110 9.22 2.45 5.73
N HIS A 111 9.48 3.57 5.07
CA HIS A 111 10.27 4.67 5.64
C HIS A 111 9.83 6.04 5.12
N PHE A 112 10.31 7.09 5.79
CA PHE A 112 10.11 8.48 5.39
C PHE A 112 11.28 8.98 4.54
N VAL A 113 10.96 9.63 3.43
CA VAL A 113 11.94 10.36 2.62
C VAL A 113 11.76 11.84 2.87
N HIS A 114 12.78 12.48 3.43
CA HIS A 114 12.79 13.91 3.73
C HIS A 114 13.52 14.69 2.64
N SER A 115 13.09 15.93 2.37
CA SER A 115 13.81 16.84 1.48
C SER A 115 15.14 17.32 2.07
N SER A 116 15.28 17.28 3.40
CA SER A 116 16.51 17.65 4.11
C SER A 116 17.53 16.51 4.17
N THR A 117 18.82 16.83 4.03
CA THR A 117 19.98 15.90 4.01
C THR A 117 20.24 15.12 5.32
N VAL A 118 19.33 15.15 6.29
CA VAL A 118 19.46 14.35 7.51
C VAL A 118 18.76 13.02 7.25
N ASP A 119 19.56 12.01 6.92
CA ASP A 119 19.06 10.66 6.74
C ASP A 119 18.57 10.11 8.09
N ARG A 120 17.25 10.03 8.23
CA ARG A 120 16.56 9.40 9.36
C ARG A 120 15.85 8.11 8.91
N SER A 121 16.27 7.49 7.80
CA SER A 121 15.56 6.32 7.29
C SER A 121 15.80 5.09 8.18
N SER A 122 14.90 4.88 9.14
CA SER A 122 14.71 3.57 9.78
C SER A 122 13.51 2.89 9.15
N ASN A 123 13.69 1.67 8.67
CA ASN A 123 12.58 0.83 8.23
C ASN A 123 11.63 0.60 9.42
N LEU A 124 10.40 1.07 9.31
CA LEU A 124 9.36 0.89 10.33
C LEU A 124 8.60 -0.44 10.18
N CYS A 125 9.01 -1.27 9.23
CA CYS A 125 8.57 -2.64 9.00
C CYS A 125 9.67 -3.66 9.33
N ASP A 126 10.24 -3.54 10.54
CA ASP A 126 11.22 -4.49 11.09
C ASP A 126 10.63 -5.90 11.39
N SER A 127 9.30 -6.05 11.29
CA SER A 127 8.59 -7.33 11.25
C SER A 127 7.67 -7.41 10.02
N VAL A 128 7.13 -8.59 9.67
CA VAL A 128 6.32 -8.75 8.45
C VAL A 128 5.09 -7.84 8.49
N CYS A 129 5.15 -6.76 7.72
CA CYS A 129 4.04 -5.85 7.46
C CYS A 129 3.21 -6.37 6.28
N TYR A 130 1.92 -6.02 6.27
CA TYR A 130 1.05 -6.27 5.14
C TYR A 130 0.29 -5.00 4.77
N ALA A 131 -0.06 -4.88 3.50
CA ALA A 131 -0.90 -3.83 2.96
C ALA A 131 -2.06 -4.44 2.17
N ILE A 132 -3.27 -3.96 2.41
CA ILE A 132 -4.44 -4.22 1.57
C ILE A 132 -4.52 -3.09 0.55
N ILE A 133 -4.59 -3.42 -0.73
CA ILE A 133 -4.92 -2.46 -1.78
C ILE A 133 -6.44 -2.40 -1.92
N ASP A 134 -7.04 -1.25 -1.59
CA ASP A 134 -8.50 -1.12 -1.46
C ASP A 134 -9.07 0.06 -2.25
N THR A 135 -9.59 -0.23 -3.44
CA THR A 135 -10.34 0.74 -4.27
C THR A 135 -11.63 1.25 -3.62
N GLY A 136 -12.06 0.63 -2.52
CA GLY A 136 -13.27 0.97 -1.77
C GLY A 136 -13.09 2.10 -0.76
N THR A 137 -11.86 2.56 -0.52
CA THR A 137 -11.57 3.62 0.45
C THR A 137 -10.82 4.79 -0.19
N SER A 138 -11.07 5.99 0.30
CA SER A 138 -10.45 7.21 -0.24
C SER A 138 -9.02 7.39 0.25
N PHE A 139 -8.76 7.08 1.52
CA PHE A 139 -7.54 7.48 2.23
C PHE A 139 -6.63 6.30 2.55
N THR A 140 -5.42 6.62 2.98
CA THR A 140 -4.49 5.63 3.54
C THR A 140 -4.80 5.43 5.02
N TYR A 141 -5.00 4.17 5.41
CA TYR A 141 -5.11 3.81 6.82
C TYR A 141 -3.80 3.19 7.30
N VAL A 142 -3.24 3.79 8.34
CA VAL A 142 -2.02 3.34 9.02
C VAL A 142 -2.40 2.28 10.07
N PRO A 143 -1.61 1.20 10.21
CA PRO A 143 -1.79 0.24 11.30
C PRO A 143 -1.80 0.94 12.67
N PRO A 144 -2.72 0.57 13.60
CA PRO A 144 -2.81 1.21 14.91
C PRO A 144 -1.49 1.19 15.69
N GLN A 145 -0.68 0.16 15.49
CA GLN A 145 0.61 -0.03 16.16
C GLN A 145 1.71 0.91 15.63
N LEU A 146 1.53 1.44 14.42
CA LEU A 146 2.46 2.39 13.79
C LEU A 146 1.91 3.82 13.78
N TYR A 147 0.61 4.02 14.01
CA TYR A 147 -0.07 5.30 13.80
C TYR A 147 0.56 6.47 14.55
N GLU A 148 0.83 6.31 15.85
CA GLU A 148 1.43 7.37 16.65
C GLU A 148 2.83 7.75 16.15
N SER A 149 3.68 6.76 15.87
CA SER A 149 5.03 6.98 15.32
C SER A 149 4.97 7.65 13.94
N VAL A 150 4.02 7.24 13.10
CA VAL A 150 3.87 7.79 11.75
C VAL A 150 3.40 9.24 11.81
N ILE A 151 2.34 9.52 12.55
CA ILE A 151 1.81 10.89 12.68
C ILE A 151 2.85 11.80 13.35
N SER A 152 3.56 11.33 14.38
CA SER A 152 4.63 12.09 15.04
C SER A 152 5.73 12.52 14.09
N GLU A 153 6.18 11.63 13.19
CA GLU A 153 7.20 11.98 12.20
C GLU A 153 6.66 12.94 11.12
N VAL A 154 5.43 12.69 10.64
CA VAL A 154 4.77 13.57 9.64
C VAL A 154 4.65 15.01 10.17
N VAL A 155 4.24 15.18 11.44
CA VAL A 155 4.03 16.50 12.07
C VAL A 155 5.28 17.06 12.73
N ALA A 156 6.42 16.36 12.69
CA ALA A 156 7.63 16.76 13.40
C ALA A 156 8.04 18.20 13.03
N GLY A 157 8.21 19.04 14.06
CA GLY A 157 8.60 20.44 13.94
C GLY A 157 7.52 21.38 13.40
N LYS A 158 6.25 20.95 13.33
CA LYS A 158 5.13 21.72 12.77
C LYS A 158 4.13 22.09 13.86
N ALA A 159 3.40 23.19 13.65
CA ALA A 159 2.28 23.58 14.50
C ALA A 159 1.01 22.87 14.01
N CYS A 160 0.66 21.76 14.65
CA CYS A 160 -0.49 20.94 14.26
C CYS A 160 -1.43 20.68 15.44
N ASP A 161 -2.73 20.73 15.18
CA ASP A 161 -3.79 20.18 16.02
C ASP A 161 -3.99 18.70 15.61
N LEU A 162 -3.59 17.78 16.49
CA LEU A 162 -3.68 16.33 16.24
C LEU A 162 -5.08 15.76 16.43
N GLU A 163 -5.99 16.48 17.09
CA GLU A 163 -7.40 16.07 17.18
C GLU A 163 -8.12 16.35 15.85
N GLN A 164 -7.77 17.45 15.19
CA GLN A 164 -8.32 17.83 13.89
C GLN A 164 -7.48 17.33 12.71
N LEU A 165 -6.26 16.85 12.96
CA LEU A 165 -5.27 16.50 11.94
C LEU A 165 -4.95 17.67 11.00
N VAL A 166 -4.89 18.89 11.55
CA VAL A 166 -4.64 20.12 10.78
C VAL A 166 -3.34 20.76 11.22
N CYS A 167 -2.51 21.15 10.26
CA CYS A 167 -1.28 21.92 10.48
C CYS A 167 -1.40 23.31 9.86
N GLU A 168 -0.88 24.32 10.55
CA GLU A 168 -0.91 25.72 10.10
C GLU A 168 0.48 26.25 9.73
N ASN A 169 0.53 27.24 8.85
CA ASN A 169 1.73 27.89 8.32
C ASN A 169 2.70 26.91 7.64
N VAL A 170 2.16 25.92 6.93
CA VAL A 170 2.91 24.88 6.21
C VAL A 170 2.36 24.66 4.81
N GLY A 171 3.20 24.15 3.90
CA GLY A 171 2.82 23.65 2.58
C GLY A 171 3.27 22.20 2.36
N PHE A 172 2.93 21.62 1.20
CA PHE A 172 3.27 20.23 0.86
C PHE A 172 4.77 19.91 1.06
N GLU A 173 5.65 20.83 0.70
CA GLU A 173 7.11 20.71 0.82
C GLU A 173 7.63 20.59 2.26
N SER A 174 6.78 20.92 3.24
CA SER A 174 7.11 20.81 4.67
C SER A 174 6.98 19.37 5.18
N PHE A 175 6.34 18.46 4.43
CA PHE A 175 6.03 17.10 4.86
C PHE A 175 6.85 16.05 4.11
N PRO A 176 7.13 14.89 4.74
CA PRO A 176 7.93 13.85 4.13
C PRO A 176 7.18 13.08 3.03
N THR A 177 7.88 12.46 2.11
CA THR A 177 7.30 11.43 1.25
C THR A 177 7.25 10.10 2.02
N LEU A 178 6.14 9.37 1.91
CA LEU A 178 5.99 8.03 2.49
C LEU A 178 6.45 6.99 1.47
N SER A 179 7.45 6.19 1.80
CA SER A 179 8.07 5.22 0.89
C SER A 179 7.72 3.80 1.30
N PHE A 180 7.19 3.02 0.36
CA PHE A 180 6.80 1.62 0.52
C PHE A 180 7.59 0.73 -0.43
N SER A 181 8.14 -0.36 0.10
CA SER A 181 8.61 -1.49 -0.71
C SER A 181 7.70 -2.69 -0.47
N PHE A 182 7.18 -3.28 -1.55
CA PHE A 182 6.31 -4.46 -1.50
C PHE A 182 7.08 -5.73 -1.83
N GLY A 183 6.54 -6.87 -1.37
CA GLY A 183 7.11 -8.19 -1.59
C GLY A 183 7.81 -8.74 -0.35
N LEU A 184 8.52 -9.84 -0.55
CA LEU A 184 9.24 -10.56 0.52
C LEU A 184 10.77 -10.39 0.43
N GLN A 185 11.24 -9.79 -0.65
CA GLN A 185 12.65 -9.60 -0.96
C GLN A 185 12.91 -8.12 -1.19
N ASP A 186 14.13 -7.69 -0.90
CA ASP A 186 14.60 -6.39 -1.35
C ASP A 186 14.99 -6.53 -2.82
N ASP A 187 14.04 -6.22 -3.70
CA ASP A 187 14.21 -6.27 -5.14
C ASP A 187 14.37 -4.88 -5.76
N GLY A 188 14.46 -3.83 -4.94
CA GLY A 188 14.59 -2.45 -5.38
C GLY A 188 13.29 -1.81 -5.89
N ASN A 189 12.14 -2.44 -5.63
CA ASN A 189 10.83 -1.82 -5.88
C ASN A 189 10.49 -0.83 -4.75
N PHE A 190 10.35 0.45 -5.08
CA PHE A 190 9.88 1.49 -4.16
C PHE A 190 8.76 2.33 -4.78
N PHE A 191 7.69 2.50 -4.02
CA PHE A 191 6.50 3.26 -4.37
C PHE A 191 6.25 4.31 -3.29
N HIS A 192 5.93 5.52 -3.71
CA HIS A 192 5.94 6.70 -2.88
C HIS A 192 4.55 7.35 -2.85
N LEU A 193 4.06 7.67 -1.65
CA LEU A 193 2.99 8.63 -1.46
C LEU A 193 3.61 9.97 -1.16
N ARG A 194 3.51 10.89 -2.12
CA ARG A 194 3.98 12.26 -1.96
C ARG A 194 3.02 13.01 -1.01
N PRO A 195 3.45 14.13 -0.41
CA PRO A 195 2.57 14.97 0.41
C PRO A 195 1.21 15.27 -0.25
N GLN A 196 1.18 15.47 -1.56
CA GLN A 196 -0.06 15.71 -2.33
C GLN A 196 -1.04 14.53 -2.34
N SER A 197 -0.56 13.33 -2.04
CA SER A 197 -1.36 12.10 -2.04
C SER A 197 -2.02 11.83 -0.69
N TYR A 198 -1.56 12.47 0.39
CA TYR A 198 -2.05 12.24 1.75
C TYR A 198 -2.34 13.54 2.53
N LEU A 199 -2.23 14.70 1.89
CA LEU A 199 -2.59 16.01 2.46
C LEU A 199 -3.54 16.75 1.55
N ASP A 200 -4.46 17.50 2.15
CA ASP A 200 -5.20 18.57 1.50
C ASP A 200 -4.74 19.91 2.04
N CYS A 201 -3.99 20.66 1.23
CA CYS A 201 -3.41 21.94 1.61
C CYS A 201 -4.08 23.11 0.87
N ASP A 202 -4.64 24.06 1.62
CA ASP A 202 -5.13 25.34 1.12
C ASP A 202 -4.58 26.51 1.96
N ARG A 203 -3.99 27.51 1.30
CA ARG A 203 -3.57 28.78 1.90
C ARG A 203 -2.78 28.66 3.22
N GLY A 204 -1.82 27.73 3.26
CA GLY A 204 -0.93 27.52 4.41
C GLY A 204 -1.54 26.68 5.53
N ILE A 205 -2.71 26.10 5.31
CA ILE A 205 -3.36 25.13 6.19
C ILE A 205 -3.35 23.79 5.46
N CYS A 206 -2.82 22.74 6.10
CA CYS A 206 -2.77 21.40 5.55
C CYS A 206 -3.53 20.43 6.47
N THR A 207 -4.52 19.75 5.92
CA THR A 207 -5.23 18.65 6.59
C THR A 207 -4.54 17.33 6.24
N ILE A 208 -4.26 16.49 7.25
CA ILE A 208 -3.64 15.19 7.08
C ILE A 208 -4.72 14.14 6.83
N GLU A 209 -4.62 13.44 5.71
CA GLU A 209 -5.54 12.40 5.26
C GLU A 209 -4.98 10.98 5.50
N LEU A 210 -4.20 10.84 6.58
CA LEU A 210 -3.73 9.56 7.11
C LEU A 210 -4.58 9.21 8.32
N LEU A 211 -5.36 8.15 8.22
CA LEU A 211 -6.29 7.75 9.27
C LEU A 211 -5.81 6.48 9.97
N ASN A 212 -6.36 6.23 11.16
CA ASN A 212 -6.30 4.90 11.76
C ASN A 212 -7.67 4.21 11.62
N HIS A 213 -7.66 2.90 11.54
CA HIS A 213 -8.88 2.08 11.52
C HIS A 213 -9.11 1.38 12.85
N ALA A 214 -8.51 1.86 13.94
CA ALA A 214 -8.67 1.25 15.27
C ALA A 214 -10.16 1.16 15.68
N THR A 215 -11.00 2.06 15.17
CA THR A 215 -12.45 2.07 15.37
C THR A 215 -13.21 1.04 14.53
N LEU A 216 -12.57 0.44 13.52
CA LEU A 216 -13.16 -0.57 12.63
C LEU A 216 -13.01 -2.01 13.16
N GLY A 217 -12.22 -2.22 14.23
CA GLY A 217 -12.09 -3.48 14.96
C GLY A 217 -10.65 -3.81 15.39
N ASP A 218 -10.54 -4.66 16.42
CA ASP A 218 -9.28 -5.00 17.10
C ASP A 218 -8.29 -5.87 16.27
N ASP A 219 -8.68 -6.25 15.04
CA ASP A 219 -7.98 -7.28 14.24
C ASP A 219 -7.33 -6.76 12.94
N LEU A 220 -7.35 -5.45 12.72
CA LEU A 220 -6.73 -4.86 11.53
C LEU A 220 -5.33 -4.33 11.90
N TYR A 221 -4.30 -5.12 11.59
CA TYR A 221 -2.89 -4.81 11.87
C TYR A 221 -2.13 -4.34 10.63
N TRP A 222 -2.87 -4.04 9.56
CA TRP A 222 -2.33 -3.94 8.19
C TRP A 222 -2.59 -2.54 7.64
N TRP A 223 -1.70 -2.09 6.75
CA TRP A 223 -1.94 -0.88 5.99
C TRP A 223 -3.17 -1.09 5.10
N VAL A 224 -3.98 -0.06 4.91
CA VAL A 224 -4.99 -0.03 3.85
C VAL A 224 -4.64 1.12 2.92
N LEU A 225 -4.25 0.77 1.70
CA LEU A 225 -3.85 1.72 0.67
C LEU A 225 -5.04 1.96 -0.25
N GLY A 226 -5.65 3.13 -0.08
CA GLY A 226 -6.85 3.54 -0.79
C GLY A 226 -6.57 4.29 -2.09
N ASN A 227 -7.52 5.15 -2.47
CA ASN A 227 -7.40 5.99 -3.66
C ASN A 227 -6.21 6.96 -3.58
N SER A 228 -5.77 7.37 -2.39
CA SER A 228 -4.49 8.07 -2.15
C SER A 228 -3.30 7.37 -2.82
N PHE A 229 -3.29 6.04 -2.85
CA PHE A 229 -2.26 5.23 -3.52
C PHE A 229 -2.62 4.89 -4.97
N ILE A 230 -3.86 4.46 -5.22
CA ILE A 230 -4.29 4.00 -6.56
C ILE A 230 -4.33 5.15 -7.58
N ARG A 231 -4.39 6.41 -7.14
CA ARG A 231 -4.22 7.59 -8.01
C ARG A 231 -2.79 7.80 -8.47
N GLU A 232 -1.80 7.52 -7.62
CA GLU A 232 -0.39 7.64 -7.98
C GLU A 232 0.06 6.51 -8.91
N TYR A 233 -0.57 5.33 -8.79
CA TYR A 233 -0.13 4.12 -9.47
C TYR A 233 -1.25 3.40 -10.21
N TYR A 234 -1.04 3.20 -11.52
CA TYR A 234 -1.87 2.29 -12.28
C TYR A 234 -1.72 0.87 -11.73
N THR A 235 -2.84 0.34 -11.24
CA THR A 235 -2.85 -0.88 -10.44
C THR A 235 -3.64 -1.97 -11.14
N VAL A 236 -2.99 -3.12 -11.37
CA VAL A 236 -3.54 -4.30 -12.04
C VAL A 236 -3.80 -5.38 -11.00
N PHE A 237 -4.97 -5.99 -11.05
CA PHE A 237 -5.37 -7.09 -10.17
C PHE A 237 -5.58 -8.33 -11.04
N ASP A 238 -4.65 -9.28 -10.97
CA ASP A 238 -4.70 -10.54 -11.73
C ASP A 238 -5.18 -11.66 -10.82
N TYR A 239 -6.48 -11.99 -10.89
CA TYR A 239 -7.09 -13.03 -10.08
C TYR A 239 -6.68 -14.44 -10.53
N ASP A 240 -6.38 -14.63 -11.81
CA ASP A 240 -5.93 -15.92 -12.35
C ASP A 240 -4.57 -16.31 -11.78
N LYS A 241 -3.69 -15.31 -11.58
CA LYS A 241 -2.36 -15.50 -10.99
C LYS A 241 -2.29 -15.22 -9.49
N LEU A 242 -3.32 -14.61 -8.92
CA LEU A 242 -3.34 -14.08 -7.56
C LEU A 242 -2.16 -13.12 -7.33
N GLU A 243 -2.06 -12.11 -8.19
CA GLU A 243 -1.02 -11.09 -8.14
C GLU A 243 -1.63 -9.68 -8.24
N VAL A 244 -0.97 -8.70 -7.62
CA VAL A 244 -1.19 -7.27 -7.90
C VAL A 244 0.01 -6.74 -8.67
N GLY A 245 -0.27 -6.11 -9.80
CA GLY A 245 0.70 -5.34 -10.57
C GLY A 245 0.60 -3.85 -10.21
N ILE A 246 1.74 -3.20 -10.02
CA ILE A 246 1.82 -1.75 -9.75
C ILE A 246 2.77 -1.15 -10.77
N ALA A 247 2.27 -0.20 -11.57
CA ALA A 247 3.03 0.36 -12.67
C ALA A 247 3.65 1.71 -12.32
N CYS A 248 4.89 1.91 -12.74
CA CYS A 248 5.59 3.18 -12.67
C CYS A 248 5.76 3.72 -14.08
N GLY A 249 5.47 5.01 -14.25
CA GLY A 249 5.42 5.67 -15.55
C GLY A 249 5.59 7.17 -15.41
N GLU A 250 5.14 7.92 -16.41
CA GLU A 250 5.31 9.38 -16.45
C GLU A 250 4.63 10.09 -15.27
N SER A 251 3.50 9.56 -14.79
CA SER A 251 2.76 10.11 -13.65
C SER A 251 3.42 9.84 -12.29
N SER A 252 4.38 8.90 -12.23
CA SER A 252 5.05 8.46 -11.00
C SER A 252 6.58 8.39 -11.16
N PRO A 253 7.24 9.52 -11.51
CA PRO A 253 8.65 9.55 -11.91
C PRO A 253 9.64 9.20 -10.79
N GLU A 254 9.20 9.27 -9.54
CA GLU A 254 10.03 8.98 -8.37
C GLU A 254 10.00 7.49 -7.97
N CYS A 255 9.11 6.67 -8.55
CA CYS A 255 9.08 5.24 -8.28
C CYS A 255 10.30 4.53 -8.88
N SER A 256 10.80 3.50 -8.18
CA SER A 256 11.76 2.55 -8.73
C SER A 256 11.15 1.17 -8.91
N ILE A 257 11.42 0.55 -10.06
CA ILE A 257 11.09 -0.86 -10.32
C ILE A 257 12.39 -1.66 -10.48
N GLY A 258 12.49 -2.70 -9.66
CA GLY A 258 13.56 -3.69 -9.65
C GLY A 258 13.64 -4.53 -10.93
N GLN A 259 14.85 -4.96 -11.29
CA GLN A 259 15.08 -5.68 -12.56
C GLN A 259 14.57 -7.12 -12.61
N HIS A 260 14.13 -7.71 -11.49
CA HIS A 260 13.93 -9.17 -11.42
C HIS A 260 12.54 -9.68 -11.83
N LYS A 261 11.51 -8.82 -11.99
CA LYS A 261 10.13 -9.22 -12.36
C LYS A 261 9.32 -8.13 -13.08
N SER A 262 9.97 -7.26 -13.84
CA SER A 262 9.29 -6.16 -14.52
C SER A 262 8.92 -6.48 -15.97
N GLU A 263 7.73 -6.05 -16.40
CA GLU A 263 7.41 -5.86 -17.82
C GLU A 263 7.61 -4.39 -18.16
N ILE A 264 8.43 -4.10 -19.18
CA ILE A 264 8.67 -2.73 -19.67
C ILE A 264 7.89 -2.54 -20.97
N PHE A 265 7.13 -1.46 -21.07
CA PHE A 265 6.42 -1.09 -22.28
C PHE A 265 7.33 -0.24 -23.20
N GLU A 266 7.72 -0.84 -24.33
CA GLU A 266 8.37 -0.12 -25.43
C GLU A 266 7.33 0.22 -26.49
N LYS A 267 7.14 1.51 -26.76
CA LYS A 267 6.26 1.97 -27.84
C LYS A 267 6.93 1.61 -29.17
N LYS A 268 6.44 0.58 -29.87
CA LYS A 268 6.90 0.32 -31.24
C LYS A 268 6.47 1.50 -32.11
N GLY A 269 7.46 2.24 -32.62
CA GLY A 269 7.25 3.31 -33.59
C GLY A 269 6.47 2.78 -34.80
N TYR A 270 5.34 3.40 -35.08
CA TYR A 270 4.78 3.38 -36.42
C TYR A 270 5.56 4.42 -37.22
N ASP A 271 6.56 3.95 -37.98
CA ASP A 271 7.05 4.70 -39.12
C ASP A 271 5.93 4.73 -40.18
N GLU A 272 5.48 5.92 -40.55
CA GLU A 272 4.82 6.17 -41.86
C GLU A 272 5.88 6.29 -42.97
#